data_AF-A0A914D3J8-F1
#
_entry.id   AF-A0A914D3J8-F1
#
_cell.length_a   1.000
_cell.length_b   1.000
_cell.length_c   1.000
_cell.angle_alpha   90.00
_cell.angle_beta   90.00
_cell.angle_gamma   90.00
#
_symmetry.space_group_name_H-M   'P 1'
#
loop_
_entity.id
_entity.type
_entity.pdbx_description
1 polymer ?
#
loop_
_entity_poly.entity_id
_entity_poly.type
_entity_poly.pdbx_seq_one_letter_code
_entity_poly.pdbx_strand_id
1 'polypeptide(L)'
;MADESDEIAAGDNALYEDKYCKLKHSYLCLKKYYCPTAQDKKIELIDMADESDEIAAGDNALYEDKYCKLKHSYLCLKKYYCPTAQDKKIELSAIKAIYYKKQSLCADLLTTRNWGICALNFVFWNFDLTRKIGSDENYNVVIDTGSKIKKGFSVTDIETFLKTIRPLLGPDIFIENMLPF
;
A
#
# COMPACT_ATOMS: atom_id res chain seq x y z
N MET A 1 20.97 46.60 36.36
CA MET A 1 21.21 46.11 35.00
C MET A 1 20.61 44.71 34.95
N ALA A 2 19.33 44.63 34.59
CA ALA A 2 18.58 43.38 34.38
C ALA A 2 18.47 43.21 32.86
N ASP A 3 18.98 42.13 32.30
CA ASP A 3 18.40 40.78 32.19
C ASP A 3 17.56 40.71 30.91
N GLU A 4 18.17 40.16 29.86
CA GLU A 4 17.62 40.07 28.49
C GLU A 4 17.92 38.67 27.95
N SER A 5 17.07 37.71 28.32
CA SER A 5 16.98 36.41 27.64
C SER A 5 15.77 35.66 28.16
N ASP A 6 14.65 35.69 27.44
CA ASP A 6 13.62 34.63 27.46
C ASP A 6 12.54 34.95 26.42
N GLU A 7 12.82 34.69 25.14
CA GLU A 7 11.75 34.70 24.12
C GLU A 7 12.00 33.76 22.93
N ILE A 8 12.48 32.52 23.17
CA ILE A 8 12.50 31.49 22.11
C ILE A 8 12.24 30.09 22.72
N ALA A 9 10.99 29.77 23.08
CA ALA A 9 10.64 28.38 23.47
C ALA A 9 9.17 27.97 23.25
N ALA A 10 8.31 28.80 22.64
CA ALA A 10 6.88 28.49 22.52
C ALA A 10 6.46 27.91 21.15
N GLY A 11 7.24 28.14 20.09
CA GLY A 11 6.86 27.77 18.71
C GLY A 11 7.02 26.28 18.36
N ASP A 12 8.05 25.62 18.88
CA ASP A 12 8.39 24.26 18.47
C ASP A 12 7.58 23.16 19.19
N ASN A 13 7.04 23.46 20.36
CA ASN A 13 6.26 22.50 21.15
C ASN A 13 4.88 22.24 20.52
N ALA A 14 4.23 23.27 19.96
CA ALA A 14 2.94 23.15 19.28
C ALA A 14 3.03 22.30 18.00
N LEU A 15 4.16 22.37 17.28
CA LEU A 15 4.38 21.61 16.06
C LEU A 15 4.73 20.13 16.35
N TYR A 16 5.34 19.86 17.51
CA TYR A 16 5.58 18.51 18.01
C TYR A 16 4.29 17.84 18.50
N GLU A 17 3.44 18.56 19.23
CA GLU A 17 2.15 18.04 19.70
C GLU A 17 1.16 17.77 18.57
N ASP A 18 1.10 18.61 17.52
CA ASP A 18 0.24 18.38 16.35
C ASP A 18 0.68 17.11 15.57
N LYS A 19 2.00 16.88 15.44
CA LYS A 19 2.53 15.63 14.86
C LYS A 19 2.18 14.42 15.71
N TYR A 20 2.28 14.51 17.03
CA TYR A 20 1.91 13.42 17.96
C TYR A 20 0.41 13.13 17.97
N CYS A 21 -0.43 14.16 17.88
CA CYS A 21 -1.87 14.01 17.76
C CYS A 21 -2.27 13.33 16.44
N LYS A 22 -1.63 13.71 15.32
CA LYS A 22 -1.83 13.04 14.01
C LYS A 22 -1.36 11.58 14.04
N LEU A 23 -0.26 11.27 14.72
CA LEU A 23 0.23 9.91 14.88
C LEU A 23 -0.70 9.05 15.76
N LYS A 24 -1.15 9.59 16.91
CA LYS A 24 -2.13 8.92 17.80
C LYS A 24 -3.46 8.72 17.11
N HIS A 25 -3.93 9.69 16.32
CA HIS A 25 -5.17 9.56 15.56
C HIS A 25 -5.04 8.50 14.46
N SER A 26 -3.88 8.39 13.81
CA SER A 26 -3.56 7.30 12.88
C SER A 26 -3.55 5.93 13.57
N TYR A 27 -2.99 5.84 14.80
CA TYR A 27 -2.99 4.62 15.62
C TYR A 27 -4.37 4.22 16.15
N LEU A 28 -5.24 5.19 16.45
CA LEU A 28 -6.63 4.94 16.81
C LEU A 28 -7.48 4.55 15.59
N CYS A 29 -7.15 5.07 14.41
CA CYS A 29 -7.72 4.67 13.13
C CYS A 29 -7.38 3.20 12.81
N LEU A 30 -6.12 2.80 13.05
CA LEU A 30 -5.62 1.42 12.98
C LEU A 30 -6.48 0.43 13.80
N LYS A 31 -6.97 0.82 14.98
CA LYS A 31 -7.86 -0.03 15.80
C LYS A 31 -9.31 -0.09 15.29
N LYS A 32 -9.80 0.94 14.60
CA LYS A 32 -11.19 1.01 14.13
C LYS A 32 -11.46 0.32 12.79
N TYR A 33 -10.45 0.14 11.95
CA TYR A 33 -10.58 -0.56 10.65
C TYR A 33 -10.14 -2.03 10.71
N TYR A 34 -9.91 -2.56 11.92
CA TYR A 34 -9.87 -4.00 12.15
C TYR A 34 -11.28 -4.56 11.89
N CYS A 35 -11.42 -5.37 10.86
CA CYS A 35 -12.66 -6.08 10.57
C CYS A 35 -12.67 -7.37 11.40
N PRO A 36 -13.53 -7.51 12.43
CA PRO A 36 -13.65 -8.74 13.19
C PRO A 36 -14.56 -9.69 12.41
N THR A 37 -14.06 -10.30 11.34
CA THR A 37 -14.71 -11.45 10.70
C THR A 37 -13.67 -12.51 10.35
N ALA A 38 -12.96 -12.97 11.37
CA ALA A 38 -12.50 -14.34 11.44
C ALA A 38 -12.81 -14.78 12.87
N GLN A 39 -13.72 -15.74 12.98
CA GLN A 39 -14.21 -16.30 14.24
C GLN A 39 -13.06 -16.58 15.20
N ASP A 40 -13.32 -16.32 16.48
CA ASP A 40 -12.56 -16.76 17.63
C ASP A 40 -12.07 -18.21 17.45
N LYS A 41 -10.83 -18.36 17.01
CA LYS A 41 -10.01 -19.51 17.30
C LYS A 41 -8.78 -18.97 17.97
N LYS A 42 -8.81 -19.07 19.30
CA LYS A 42 -7.67 -19.11 20.20
C LYS A 42 -6.64 -20.07 19.59
N ILE A 43 -5.66 -19.53 18.88
CA ILE A 43 -4.48 -20.27 18.41
C ILE A 43 -3.39 -19.95 19.42
N GLU A 44 -3.00 -21.00 20.14
CA GLU A 44 -1.85 -21.00 21.02
C GLU A 44 -0.62 -20.55 20.21
N LEU A 45 0.12 -19.60 20.78
CA LEU A 45 1.46 -19.25 20.34
C LEU A 45 2.33 -20.49 20.43
N ILE A 46 2.56 -21.14 19.29
CA ILE A 46 3.65 -22.11 19.14
C ILE A 46 4.72 -21.39 18.34
N ASP A 47 5.88 -21.25 18.99
CA ASP A 47 7.13 -20.85 18.37
C ASP A 47 7.40 -21.75 17.16
N MET A 48 7.38 -21.16 15.97
CA MET A 48 7.90 -21.77 14.75
C MET A 48 8.82 -20.74 14.08
N ALA A 49 10.01 -20.61 14.65
CA ALA A 49 11.18 -20.46 13.79
C ALA A 49 11.32 -21.79 13.04
N ASP A 50 11.07 -21.78 11.74
CA ASP A 50 11.53 -22.86 10.88
C ASP A 50 11.98 -22.30 9.54
N GLU A 51 13.24 -22.59 9.25
CA GLU A 51 13.86 -22.48 7.95
C GLU A 51 13.21 -23.53 7.03
N SER A 52 12.68 -23.11 5.88
CA SER A 52 12.77 -23.87 4.63
C SER A 52 12.05 -23.13 3.52
N ASP A 53 12.79 -22.72 2.49
CA ASP A 53 12.56 -23.16 1.11
C ASP A 53 13.57 -22.48 0.16
N GLU A 54 14.83 -22.93 0.20
CA GLU A 54 15.53 -23.29 -1.04
C GLU A 54 15.17 -24.76 -1.26
N ILE A 55 14.50 -25.19 -2.33
CA ILE A 55 15.01 -25.35 -3.69
C ILE A 55 13.80 -25.56 -4.63
N ALA A 56 13.73 -24.84 -5.76
CA ALA A 56 13.57 -25.42 -7.12
C ALA A 56 13.14 -24.38 -8.18
N ALA A 57 13.99 -24.24 -9.21
CA ALA A 57 13.74 -23.61 -10.50
C ALA A 57 13.52 -22.07 -10.52
N GLY A 58 14.63 -21.33 -10.50
CA GLY A 58 14.81 -20.09 -11.28
C GLY A 58 13.63 -19.12 -11.36
N ASP A 59 13.03 -18.76 -10.23
CA ASP A 59 11.91 -17.82 -10.19
C ASP A 59 12.42 -16.37 -10.13
N ASN A 60 13.24 -16.03 -11.13
CA ASN A 60 13.75 -14.69 -11.34
C ASN A 60 12.57 -13.73 -11.48
N ALA A 61 12.58 -12.67 -10.69
CA ALA A 61 11.57 -11.63 -10.78
C ALA A 61 11.58 -11.05 -12.19
N LEU A 62 10.42 -11.03 -12.84
CA LEU A 62 10.26 -10.36 -14.13
C LEU A 62 10.36 -8.85 -13.98
N TYR A 63 9.94 -8.35 -12.82
CA TYR A 63 9.99 -6.95 -12.45
C TYR A 63 10.01 -6.82 -10.93
N GLU A 64 10.74 -5.84 -10.42
CA GLU A 64 10.80 -5.53 -9.00
C GLU A 64 10.79 -4.01 -8.77
N ASP A 65 9.89 -3.57 -7.91
CA ASP A 65 9.69 -2.19 -7.48
C ASP A 65 9.84 -2.11 -5.95
N LYS A 66 9.95 -0.90 -5.42
CA LYS A 66 9.81 -0.60 -3.99
C LYS A 66 8.52 -1.16 -3.37
N TYR A 67 7.41 -1.17 -4.12
CA TYR A 67 6.09 -1.51 -3.58
C TYR A 67 5.53 -2.86 -4.05
N CYS A 68 6.13 -3.47 -5.08
CA CYS A 68 5.66 -4.74 -5.61
C CYS A 68 6.79 -5.56 -6.26
N LYS A 69 6.50 -6.82 -6.54
CA LYS A 69 7.39 -7.74 -7.25
C LYS A 69 6.54 -8.64 -8.14
N LEU A 70 6.85 -8.67 -9.44
CA LEU A 70 6.15 -9.49 -10.43
C LEU A 70 6.95 -10.75 -10.72
N LYS A 71 6.25 -11.87 -10.73
CA LYS A 71 6.76 -13.18 -11.16
C LYS A 71 5.86 -13.76 -12.24
N HIS A 72 6.22 -14.93 -12.78
CA HIS A 72 5.49 -15.56 -13.88
C HIS A 72 4.06 -15.97 -13.50
N SER A 73 3.81 -16.33 -12.24
CA SER A 73 2.50 -16.82 -11.78
C SER A 73 1.75 -15.84 -10.88
N TYR A 74 2.45 -14.95 -10.19
CA TYR A 74 1.83 -14.02 -9.23
C TYR A 74 2.46 -12.63 -9.21
N LEU A 75 1.66 -11.66 -8.78
CA LEU A 75 2.08 -10.33 -8.36
C LEU A 75 2.13 -10.28 -6.83
N CYS A 76 3.28 -9.91 -6.28
CA CYS A 76 3.49 -9.72 -4.85
C CYS A 76 3.44 -8.24 -4.50
N LEU A 77 2.54 -7.83 -3.59
CA LEU A 77 2.48 -6.48 -3.04
C LEU A 77 3.26 -6.44 -1.74
N LYS A 78 4.31 -5.61 -1.69
CA LYS A 78 5.20 -5.50 -0.54
C LYS A 78 4.53 -4.74 0.60
N LYS A 79 4.72 -5.19 1.85
CA LYS A 79 4.23 -4.53 3.07
C LYS A 79 2.75 -4.17 3.00
N TYR A 80 1.94 -5.10 2.50
CA TYR A 80 0.53 -4.88 2.23
C TYR A 80 -0.28 -4.83 3.54
N TYR A 81 -0.02 -5.77 4.44
CA TYR A 81 -0.65 -5.81 5.75
C TYR A 81 0.23 -5.12 6.80
N CYS A 82 -0.34 -4.20 7.58
CA CYS A 82 0.33 -3.56 8.72
C CYS A 82 -0.52 -3.82 9.97
N PRO A 83 0.09 -4.05 11.15
CA PRO A 83 1.51 -3.83 11.51
C PRO A 83 2.49 -4.94 11.12
N THR A 84 2.02 -6.10 10.64
CA THR A 84 2.89 -7.27 10.39
C THR A 84 3.86 -7.10 9.21
N ALA A 85 3.70 -6.04 8.41
CA ALA A 85 4.44 -5.77 7.18
C ALA A 85 4.43 -6.96 6.19
N GLN A 86 3.43 -7.83 6.29
CA GLN A 86 3.33 -9.01 5.45
C GLN A 86 2.95 -8.63 4.01
N ASP A 87 3.58 -9.35 3.09
CA ASP A 87 3.33 -9.21 1.67
C ASP A 87 2.02 -9.89 1.26
N LYS A 88 1.40 -9.40 0.18
CA LYS A 88 0.21 -10.01 -0.40
C LYS A 88 0.51 -10.55 -1.78
N LYS A 89 0.43 -11.87 -1.95
CA LYS A 89 0.47 -12.53 -3.26
C LYS A 89 -0.90 -12.50 -3.92
N ILE A 90 -0.91 -12.20 -5.21
CA ILE A 90 -2.09 -12.18 -6.09
C ILE A 90 -1.74 -13.03 -7.31
N GLU A 91 -2.43 -14.15 -7.49
CA GLU A 91 -2.29 -14.97 -8.69
C GLU A 91 -2.69 -14.18 -9.93
N LEU A 92 -1.88 -14.25 -10.98
CA LEU A 92 -2.14 -13.53 -12.24
C LEU A 92 -3.46 -13.99 -12.89
N SER A 93 -3.78 -15.28 -12.78
CA SER A 93 -5.04 -15.85 -13.28
C SER A 93 -6.29 -15.30 -12.58
N ALA A 94 -6.15 -14.72 -11.38
CA ALA A 94 -7.26 -14.13 -10.65
C ALA A 94 -7.51 -12.66 -11.02
N ILE A 95 -6.59 -12.02 -11.77
CA ILE A 95 -6.70 -10.60 -12.12
C ILE A 95 -7.74 -10.44 -13.23
N LYS A 96 -8.73 -9.59 -12.97
CA LYS A 96 -9.81 -9.26 -13.92
C LYS A 96 -9.62 -7.89 -14.56
N ALA A 97 -9.06 -6.94 -13.82
CA ALA A 97 -8.76 -5.61 -14.32
C ALA A 97 -7.60 -4.98 -13.54
N ILE A 98 -6.83 -4.13 -14.22
CA ILE A 98 -5.75 -3.31 -13.65
C ILE A 98 -6.05 -1.86 -14.00
N TYR A 99 -6.38 -1.08 -12.97
CA TYR A 99 -6.56 0.35 -13.09
C TYR A 99 -5.25 1.04 -12.74
N TYR A 100 -4.83 2.02 -13.53
CA TYR A 100 -3.65 2.82 -13.20
C TYR A 100 -3.84 4.29 -13.54
N LYS A 101 -3.32 5.16 -12.68
CA LYS A 101 -3.39 6.61 -12.83
C LYS A 101 -2.15 7.25 -12.20
N LYS A 102 -1.59 8.27 -12.86
CA LYS A 102 -0.50 9.08 -12.28
C LYS A 102 -0.97 9.71 -10.96
N GLN A 103 -0.14 9.66 -9.92
CA GLN A 103 -0.48 10.25 -8.63
C GLN A 103 -0.72 11.75 -8.75
N SER A 104 -1.80 12.23 -8.14
CA SER A 104 -2.12 13.64 -8.05
C SER A 104 -2.70 13.96 -6.68
N LEU A 105 -2.01 14.79 -5.91
CA LEU A 105 -2.38 15.11 -4.53
C LEU A 105 -3.82 15.65 -4.40
N CYS A 106 -4.22 16.56 -5.30
CA CYS A 106 -5.56 17.15 -5.30
C CYS A 106 -6.63 16.19 -5.81
N ALA A 107 -6.36 15.46 -6.91
CA ALA A 107 -7.37 14.61 -7.55
C ALA A 107 -7.60 13.30 -6.79
N ASP A 108 -6.62 12.84 -6.01
CA ASP A 108 -6.64 11.51 -5.38
C ASP A 108 -6.87 11.56 -3.86
N LEU A 109 -7.10 12.75 -3.29
CA LEU A 109 -7.23 12.98 -1.84
C LEU A 109 -8.30 12.08 -1.19
N LEU A 110 -9.38 11.83 -1.92
CA LEU A 110 -10.53 11.05 -1.44
C LEU A 110 -10.52 9.59 -1.90
N THR A 111 -9.81 9.26 -2.99
CA THR A 111 -9.81 7.93 -3.59
C THR A 111 -8.63 7.06 -3.14
N THR A 112 -7.61 7.67 -2.52
CA THR A 112 -6.39 7.00 -2.08
C THR A 112 -6.11 7.15 -0.59
N ARG A 113 -5.32 6.22 -0.05
CA ARG A 113 -4.81 6.26 1.33
C ARG A 113 -3.33 5.91 1.36
N ASN A 114 -2.63 6.39 2.38
CA ASN A 114 -1.24 5.96 2.64
C ASN A 114 -1.19 4.49 3.04
N TRP A 115 -2.27 3.97 3.62
CA TRP A 115 -2.43 2.55 3.96
C TRP A 115 -3.90 2.28 4.35
N GLY A 116 -4.37 1.05 4.15
CA GLY A 116 -5.68 0.59 4.61
C GLY A 116 -6.81 0.84 3.61
N ILE A 117 -8.05 0.58 4.05
CA ILE A 117 -9.24 0.67 3.19
C ILE A 117 -9.63 2.12 2.95
N CYS A 118 -9.80 2.49 1.68
CA CYS A 118 -10.54 3.67 1.29
C CYS A 118 -12.04 3.31 1.19
N ALA A 119 -12.85 3.88 2.08
CA ALA A 119 -14.27 3.55 2.19
C ALA A 119 -15.11 3.97 0.96
N LEU A 120 -14.62 4.92 0.15
CA LEU A 120 -15.36 5.42 -0.99
C LEU A 120 -15.37 4.45 -2.16
N ASN A 121 -14.25 3.76 -2.42
CA ASN A 121 -14.09 2.85 -3.56
C ASN A 121 -13.72 1.41 -3.19
N PHE A 122 -13.75 1.09 -1.89
CA PHE A 122 -13.41 -0.23 -1.34
C PHE A 122 -12.05 -0.75 -1.82
N VAL A 123 -11.06 0.14 -1.96
CA VAL A 123 -9.67 -0.22 -2.26
C VAL A 123 -8.87 -0.28 -0.97
N PHE A 124 -8.23 -1.41 -0.69
CA PHE A 124 -7.23 -1.51 0.37
C PHE A 124 -5.84 -1.19 -0.19
N TRP A 125 -5.26 -0.10 0.31
CA TRP A 125 -3.96 0.41 -0.12
C TRP A 125 -2.81 -0.19 0.69
N ASN A 126 -1.76 -0.61 -0.02
CA ASN A 126 -0.48 -0.96 0.60
C ASN A 126 0.15 0.24 1.30
N PHE A 127 1.15 -0.03 2.14
CA PHE A 127 1.82 1.02 2.91
C PHE A 127 2.72 1.89 2.01
N ASP A 128 2.36 3.16 1.87
CA ASP A 128 3.13 4.20 1.18
C ASP A 128 2.90 5.57 1.82
N LEU A 129 3.88 6.04 2.60
CA LEU A 129 3.85 7.37 3.20
C LEU A 129 4.10 8.49 2.18
N THR A 130 4.66 8.18 1.01
CA THR A 130 5.02 9.19 0.00
C THR A 130 3.84 9.63 -0.86
N ARG A 131 2.76 8.84 -0.90
CA ARG A 131 1.55 9.09 -1.71
C ARG A 131 0.90 10.46 -1.44
N LYS A 132 1.02 10.99 -0.22
CA LYS A 132 0.47 12.30 0.20
C LYS A 132 1.52 13.40 0.33
N ILE A 133 2.77 13.13 -0.02
CA ILE A 133 3.86 14.11 0.02
C ILE A 133 4.02 14.78 -1.35
N GLY A 134 3.27 14.35 -2.38
CA GLY A 134 3.25 15.01 -3.70
C GLY A 134 4.44 14.63 -4.57
N SER A 135 4.95 13.40 -4.44
CA SER A 135 5.84 12.84 -5.45
C SER A 135 5.00 12.53 -6.70
N ASP A 136 4.96 13.49 -7.63
CA ASP A 136 4.27 13.37 -8.92
C ASP A 136 4.91 12.32 -9.85
N GLU A 137 5.88 11.55 -9.37
CA GLU A 137 6.61 10.56 -10.15
C GLU A 137 5.96 9.18 -10.10
N ASN A 138 5.18 8.88 -9.05
CA ASN A 138 4.60 7.58 -8.84
C ASN A 138 3.21 7.44 -9.50
N TYR A 139 2.80 6.19 -9.73
CA TYR A 139 1.48 5.83 -10.19
C TYR A 139 0.69 5.11 -9.10
N ASN A 140 -0.60 5.41 -9.02
CA ASN A 140 -1.58 4.63 -8.28
C ASN A 140 -2.02 3.46 -9.17
N VAL A 141 -1.84 2.23 -8.69
CA VAL A 141 -2.30 1.02 -9.38
C VAL A 141 -3.29 0.27 -8.50
N VAL A 142 -4.39 -0.22 -9.08
CA VAL A 142 -5.41 -1.01 -8.39
C VAL A 142 -5.69 -2.29 -9.15
N ILE A 143 -5.54 -3.42 -8.47
CA ILE A 143 -5.86 -4.74 -8.97
C ILE A 143 -7.27 -5.12 -8.56
N ASP A 144 -8.10 -5.42 -9.55
CA ASP A 144 -9.39 -6.07 -9.37
C ASP A 144 -9.26 -7.57 -9.64
N THR A 145 -9.79 -8.35 -8.70
CA THR A 145 -9.83 -9.82 -8.75
C THR A 145 -11.26 -10.36 -8.73
N GLY A 146 -12.25 -9.47 -8.82
CA GLY A 146 -13.67 -9.77 -8.59
C GLY A 146 -14.09 -9.83 -7.12
N SER A 147 -13.16 -9.63 -6.18
CA SER A 147 -13.47 -9.55 -4.75
C SER A 147 -14.05 -8.19 -4.36
N LYS A 148 -14.85 -8.14 -3.28
CA LYS A 148 -15.42 -6.89 -2.74
C LYS A 148 -14.37 -5.79 -2.48
N ILE A 149 -13.18 -6.18 -2.00
CA ILE A 149 -12.08 -5.25 -1.69
C ILE A 149 -11.00 -5.38 -2.76
N LYS A 150 -10.76 -4.29 -3.50
CA LYS A 150 -9.71 -4.19 -4.52
C LYS A 150 -8.35 -3.89 -3.87
N LYS A 151 -7.24 -4.19 -4.55
CA LYS A 151 -5.89 -4.10 -3.98
C LYS A 151 -5.14 -2.93 -4.60
N GLY A 152 -4.95 -1.86 -3.85
CA GLY A 152 -4.25 -0.66 -4.29
C GLY A 152 -2.78 -0.65 -3.87
N PHE A 153 -1.91 -0.15 -4.74
CA PHE A 153 -0.49 0.05 -4.45
C PHE A 153 0.13 1.18 -5.29
N SER A 154 1.38 1.52 -4.99
CA SER A 154 2.17 2.49 -5.78
C SER A 154 3.10 1.77 -6.74
N VAL A 155 3.41 2.38 -7.87
CA VAL A 155 4.44 1.94 -8.81
C VAL A 155 5.31 3.14 -9.18
N THR A 156 6.64 3.01 -9.11
CA THR A 156 7.58 4.09 -9.42
C THR A 156 7.89 4.18 -10.91
N ASP A 157 7.93 3.03 -11.61
CA ASP A 157 8.13 2.96 -13.07
C ASP A 157 6.98 2.19 -13.71
N ILE A 158 5.94 2.94 -14.10
CA ILE A 158 4.73 2.36 -14.70
C ILE A 158 5.02 1.76 -16.08
N GLU A 159 5.97 2.29 -16.85
CA GLU A 159 6.24 1.82 -18.19
C GLU A 159 6.85 0.43 -18.17
N THR A 160 7.86 0.22 -17.32
CA THR A 160 8.50 -1.08 -17.16
C THR A 160 7.53 -2.09 -16.54
N PHE A 161 6.70 -1.66 -15.57
CA PHE A 161 5.65 -2.52 -15.02
C PHE A 161 4.66 -2.97 -16.11
N LEU A 162 4.14 -2.05 -16.93
CA LEU A 162 3.18 -2.39 -17.98
C LEU A 162 3.81 -3.23 -19.09
N LYS A 163 5.04 -2.94 -19.50
CA LYS A 163 5.78 -3.73 -20.51
C LYS A 163 5.96 -5.19 -20.06
N THR A 164 6.14 -5.42 -18.76
CA THR A 164 6.37 -6.77 -18.21
C THR A 164 5.09 -7.54 -17.89
N ILE A 165 4.03 -6.87 -17.40
CA ILE A 165 2.79 -7.55 -16.98
C ILE A 165 1.79 -7.75 -18.13
N ARG A 166 1.75 -6.86 -19.14
CA ARG A 166 0.81 -6.96 -20.27
C ARG A 166 0.88 -8.30 -21.02
N PRO A 167 2.06 -8.84 -21.35
CA PRO A 167 2.16 -10.14 -22.02
C PRO A 167 1.57 -11.30 -21.22
N LEU A 168 1.43 -11.16 -19.89
CA LEU A 168 0.95 -12.22 -19.01
C LEU A 168 -0.57 -12.24 -18.83
N LEU A 169 -1.26 -11.11 -19.07
CA LEU A 169 -2.68 -10.94 -18.74
C LEU A 169 -3.58 -10.58 -19.92
N GLY A 170 -3.01 -10.23 -21.09
CA GLY A 170 -3.75 -9.78 -22.27
C GLY A 170 -4.11 -8.29 -22.24
N PRO A 171 -4.36 -7.65 -23.40
CA PRO A 171 -4.45 -6.20 -23.50
C PRO A 171 -5.73 -5.58 -22.90
N ASP A 172 -6.83 -6.32 -22.87
CA ASP A 172 -8.18 -5.76 -22.60
C ASP A 172 -8.47 -5.47 -21.11
N ILE A 173 -7.58 -5.88 -20.22
CA ILE A 173 -7.78 -5.73 -18.77
C ILE A 173 -7.19 -4.45 -18.19
N PHE A 174 -6.49 -3.64 -18.99
CA PHE A 174 -5.77 -2.45 -18.55
C PHE A 174 -6.61 -1.18 -18.74
N ILE A 175 -6.88 -0.47 -17.65
CA ILE A 175 -7.72 0.73 -17.62
C ILE A 175 -6.86 1.92 -17.17
N GLU A 176 -6.60 2.82 -18.11
CA GLU A 176 -5.69 3.95 -17.92
C GLU A 176 -6.38 5.22 -17.41
N ASN A 177 -5.63 6.04 -16.66
CA ASN A 177 -6.01 7.36 -16.16
C ASN A 177 -7.28 7.37 -15.30
N MET A 178 -7.60 6.24 -14.69
CA MET A 178 -8.79 6.06 -13.86
C MET A 178 -8.47 5.21 -12.63
N LEU A 179 -9.13 5.53 -11.51
CA LEU A 179 -9.22 4.65 -10.35
C LEU A 179 -10.68 4.18 -10.24
N PRO A 180 -10.94 2.96 -9.74
CA PRO A 180 -12.31 2.51 -9.52
C PRO A 180 -12.99 3.44 -8.52
N PHE A 181 -14.27 3.74 -8.79
CA PHE A 181 -15.18 4.43 -7.90
C PHE A 181 -15.93 3.42 -7.02
#